data_AF-A0A9D0KZW7-F1
#
_entry.id   AF-A0A9D0KZW7-F1
#
_cell.length_a   1.000
_cell.length_b   1.000
_cell.length_c   1.000
_cell.angle_alpha   90.00
_cell.angle_beta   90.00
_cell.angle_gamma   90.00
#
_symmetry.space_group_name_H-M   'P 1'
#
loop_
_entity.id
_entity.type
_entity.pdbx_description
1 polymer ?
#
loop_
_entity_poly.entity_id
_entity_poly.type
_entity_poly.pdbx_seq_one_letter_code
_entity_poly.pdbx_strand_id
1 'polypeptide(L)'
;MSQTVSKLLDDLIKKLEEEKELLITTVKDSKQVEKLNKVIEEKRQILSDLSKHTAEDFKGLEEKLDQIKNLSQINLTIAAGNAQFIEEIFSAIFDEPQKYDQSGTVKQSQKGFFNKKI
;
A
#
# COMPACT_ATOMS: atom_id res chain seq x y z
N MET A 1 -17.88 -19.95 -20.37
CA MET A 1 -16.89 -19.31 -19.47
C MET A 1 -15.63 -19.03 -20.28
N SER A 2 -15.13 -17.80 -20.24
CA SER A 2 -13.85 -17.47 -20.88
C SER A 2 -12.71 -18.04 -20.03
N GLN A 3 -12.11 -19.15 -20.48
CA GLN A 3 -10.96 -19.77 -19.80
C GLN A 3 -9.80 -18.79 -19.61
N THR A 4 -9.68 -17.81 -20.52
CA THR A 4 -8.70 -16.72 -20.45
C THR A 4 -8.94 -15.80 -19.26
N VAL A 5 -10.18 -15.34 -19.04
CA VAL A 5 -10.49 -14.45 -17.90
C VAL A 5 -10.28 -15.15 -16.58
N SER A 6 -10.72 -16.41 -16.45
CA SER A 6 -10.49 -17.18 -15.22
C SER A 6 -9.00 -17.29 -14.91
N LYS A 7 -8.16 -17.54 -15.93
CA LYS A 7 -6.70 -17.62 -15.74
C LYS A 7 -6.11 -16.28 -15.32
N LEU A 8 -6.52 -15.17 -15.93
CA LEU A 8 -6.07 -13.83 -15.55
C LEU A 8 -6.43 -13.50 -14.09
N LEU A 9 -7.62 -13.90 -13.64
CA LEU A 9 -8.03 -13.74 -12.23
C LEU A 9 -7.17 -14.60 -11.30
N ASP A 10 -6.86 -15.85 -11.68
CA ASP A 10 -5.98 -16.73 -10.89
C ASP A 10 -4.55 -16.18 -10.78
N ASP A 11 -4.03 -15.65 -11.89
CA ASP A 11 -2.71 -15.03 -11.90
C ASP A 11 -2.70 -13.74 -11.06
N LEU A 12 -3.78 -12.96 -11.08
CA LEU A 12 -3.94 -11.78 -10.21
C LEU A 12 -3.98 -12.15 -8.73
N ILE A 13 -4.72 -13.21 -8.37
CA ILE A 13 -4.79 -13.73 -6.99
C ILE A 13 -3.38 -14.08 -6.49
N LYS A 14 -2.62 -14.86 -7.27
CA LYS A 14 -1.24 -15.22 -6.92
C LYS A 14 -0.36 -13.99 -6.71
N LYS A 15 -0.50 -12.98 -7.56
CA LYS A 15 0.28 -11.73 -7.44
C LYS A 15 -0.11 -10.91 -6.22
N LEU A 16 -1.39 -10.91 -5.83
CA LEU A 16 -1.84 -10.28 -4.59
C LEU A 16 -1.31 -11.02 -3.36
N GLU A 17 -1.26 -12.35 -3.38
CA GLU A 17 -0.65 -13.14 -2.31
C GLU A 17 0.86 -12.88 -2.21
N GLU A 18 1.57 -12.83 -3.34
CA GLU A 18 2.99 -12.50 -3.38
C GLU A 18 3.25 -11.07 -2.85
N GLU A 19 2.43 -10.10 -3.25
CA GLU A 19 2.51 -8.73 -2.73
C GLU A 19 2.32 -8.68 -1.22
N LYS A 20 1.36 -9.42 -0.68
CA LYS A 20 1.11 -9.47 0.77
C LYS A 20 2.37 -9.86 1.54
N GLU A 21 3.03 -10.94 1.11
CA GLU A 21 4.25 -11.44 1.75
C GLU A 21 5.42 -10.43 1.61
N LEU A 22 5.52 -9.78 0.46
CA LEU A 22 6.53 -8.75 0.22
C LEU A 22 6.28 -7.49 1.08
N LEU A 23 5.04 -7.04 1.21
CA LEU A 23 4.70 -5.92 2.08
C LEU A 23 5.06 -6.18 3.55
N ILE A 24 4.99 -7.43 4.01
CA ILE A 24 5.40 -7.82 5.37
C ILE A 24 6.94 -7.85 5.51
N THR A 25 7.67 -8.19 4.44
CA THR A 25 9.11 -8.48 4.50
C THR A 25 10.01 -7.37 3.94
N THR A 26 9.44 -6.35 3.29
CA THR A 26 10.15 -5.27 2.59
C THR A 26 11.05 -4.42 3.47
N VAL A 27 10.78 -4.34 4.77
CA VAL A 27 11.65 -3.64 5.75
C VAL A 27 13.03 -4.30 5.93
N LYS A 28 13.25 -5.51 5.39
CA LYS A 28 14.45 -6.31 5.65
C LYS A 28 15.58 -6.15 4.63
N ASP A 29 15.27 -5.90 3.35
CA ASP A 29 16.26 -5.88 2.25
C ASP A 29 15.73 -5.10 1.04
N SER A 30 16.58 -4.25 0.44
CA SER A 30 16.28 -3.49 -0.79
C SER A 30 15.90 -4.40 -1.96
N LYS A 31 16.39 -5.63 -2.02
CA LYS A 31 15.98 -6.61 -3.06
C LYS A 31 14.50 -6.99 -2.96
N GLN A 32 13.90 -6.94 -1.77
CA GLN A 32 12.47 -7.22 -1.61
C GLN A 32 11.62 -6.06 -2.13
N VAL A 33 12.13 -4.82 -2.04
CA VAL A 33 11.48 -3.63 -2.61
C VAL A 33 11.46 -3.73 -4.14
N GLU A 34 12.56 -4.14 -4.78
CA GLU A 34 12.59 -4.36 -6.23
C GLU A 34 11.60 -5.44 -6.67
N LYS A 35 11.51 -6.55 -5.93
CA LYS A 35 10.52 -7.60 -6.18
C LYS A 35 9.09 -7.08 -6.03
N LEU A 36 8.82 -6.29 -4.98
CA LEU A 36 7.49 -5.70 -4.77
C LEU A 36 7.11 -4.80 -5.95
N ASN A 37 8.02 -3.94 -6.41
CA ASN A 37 7.78 -3.10 -7.59
C ASN A 37 7.50 -3.93 -8.84
N LYS A 38 8.23 -5.02 -9.06
CA LYS A 38 7.97 -5.94 -10.17
C LYS A 38 6.57 -6.57 -10.08
N VAL A 39 6.16 -7.03 -8.90
CA VAL A 39 4.81 -7.58 -8.67
C VAL A 39 3.73 -6.53 -8.94
N ILE A 40 3.94 -5.27 -8.55
CA ILE A 40 3.01 -4.18 -8.84
C ILE A 40 2.84 -3.96 -10.34
N GLU A 41 3.92 -3.96 -11.11
CA GLU A 41 3.85 -3.82 -12.58
C GLU A 41 3.16 -5.01 -13.25
N GLU A 42 3.45 -6.24 -12.80
CA GLU A 42 2.77 -7.44 -13.30
C GLU A 42 1.25 -7.40 -13.02
N LYS A 43 0.82 -6.95 -11.83
CA LYS A 43 -0.61 -6.75 -11.54
C LYS A 43 -1.24 -5.70 -12.45
N ARG A 44 -0.56 -4.58 -12.72
CA ARG A 44 -1.05 -3.54 -13.64
C ARG A 44 -1.27 -4.10 -15.04
N GLN A 45 -0.34 -4.94 -15.51
CA GLN A 45 -0.48 -5.62 -16.79
C GLN A 45 -1.69 -6.56 -16.80
N ILE A 46 -1.86 -7.38 -15.78
CA ILE A 46 -3.02 -8.29 -15.67
C ILE A 46 -4.35 -7.52 -15.64
N LEU A 47 -4.42 -6.43 -14.88
CA LEU A 47 -5.60 -5.56 -14.84
C LEU A 47 -5.88 -4.89 -16.19
N SER A 48 -4.84 -4.46 -16.90
CA SER A 48 -4.95 -3.94 -18.27
C SER A 48 -5.52 -4.99 -19.21
N ASP A 49 -5.07 -6.24 -19.12
CA ASP A 49 -5.61 -7.34 -19.92
C ASP A 49 -7.05 -7.69 -19.55
N LEU A 50 -7.39 -7.70 -18.25
CA LEU A 50 -8.77 -7.89 -17.77
C LEU A 50 -9.72 -6.78 -18.26
N SER A 51 -9.24 -5.54 -18.39
CA SER A 51 -10.05 -4.41 -18.87
C SER A 51 -10.52 -4.52 -20.32
N LYS A 52 -9.92 -5.42 -21.10
CA LYS A 52 -10.30 -5.71 -22.50
C LYS A 52 -11.51 -6.65 -22.61
N HIS A 53 -11.96 -7.22 -21.49
CA HIS A 53 -13.07 -8.17 -21.44
C HIS A 53 -14.38 -7.51 -21.01
N THR A 54 -15.50 -8.17 -21.32
CA THR A 54 -16.86 -7.69 -21.03
C THR A 54 -17.38 -8.29 -19.74
N ALA A 55 -18.40 -7.68 -19.13
CA ALA A 55 -18.99 -8.17 -17.88
C ALA A 55 -19.52 -9.62 -18.01
N GLU A 56 -19.99 -10.01 -19.18
CA GLU A 56 -20.42 -11.38 -19.49
C GLU A 56 -19.31 -12.41 -19.31
N ASP A 57 -18.05 -12.04 -19.57
CA ASP A 57 -16.89 -12.93 -19.45
C ASP A 57 -16.56 -13.28 -17.98
N PHE A 58 -17.05 -12.47 -17.03
CA PHE A 58 -16.84 -12.65 -15.60
C PHE A 58 -17.97 -13.43 -14.90
N LYS A 59 -19.07 -13.74 -15.60
CA LYS A 59 -20.19 -14.50 -15.02
C LYS A 59 -19.74 -15.88 -14.57
N GLY A 60 -20.04 -16.23 -13.31
CA GLY A 60 -19.63 -17.50 -12.70
C GLY A 60 -18.23 -17.47 -12.08
N LEU A 61 -17.59 -16.30 -12.00
CA LEU A 61 -16.27 -16.11 -11.37
C LEU A 61 -16.36 -15.21 -10.12
N GLU A 62 -17.56 -15.08 -9.52
CA GLU A 62 -17.85 -14.19 -8.40
C GLU A 62 -16.95 -14.50 -7.19
N GLU A 63 -16.70 -15.77 -6.90
CA GLU A 63 -15.82 -16.19 -5.80
C GLU A 63 -14.37 -15.65 -5.97
N LYS A 64 -13.84 -15.71 -7.20
CA LYS A 64 -12.50 -15.18 -7.50
C LYS A 64 -12.46 -13.66 -7.35
N LEU A 65 -13.51 -12.97 -7.78
CA LEU A 65 -13.62 -11.52 -7.64
C LEU A 65 -13.68 -11.09 -6.17
N ASP A 66 -14.44 -11.81 -5.35
CA ASP A 66 -14.50 -11.58 -3.91
C ASP A 66 -13.15 -11.86 -3.24
N GLN A 67 -12.45 -12.92 -3.64
CA GLN A 67 -11.10 -13.22 -3.16
C GLN A 67 -10.12 -12.09 -3.52
N ILE A 68 -10.14 -11.61 -4.77
CA ILE A 68 -9.30 -10.48 -5.22
C ILE A 68 -9.59 -9.22 -4.40
N LYS A 69 -10.86 -8.92 -4.15
CA LYS A 69 -11.28 -7.77 -3.33
C LYS A 69 -10.74 -7.89 -1.91
N ASN A 70 -10.88 -9.05 -1.28
CA ASN A 70 -10.41 -9.30 0.08
C ASN A 70 -8.88 -9.18 0.18
N LEU A 71 -8.14 -9.82 -0.72
CA LEU A 71 -6.68 -9.73 -0.76
C LEU A 71 -6.22 -8.29 -1.01
N SER A 72 -6.86 -7.57 -1.93
CA SER A 72 -6.53 -6.17 -2.21
C SER A 72 -6.73 -5.28 -0.98
N GLN A 73 -7.80 -5.51 -0.21
CA GLN A 73 -8.07 -4.76 1.02
C GLN A 73 -7.04 -5.08 2.12
N ILE A 74 -6.62 -6.34 2.24
CA ILE A 74 -5.57 -6.77 3.16
C ILE A 74 -4.25 -6.06 2.80
N ASN A 75 -3.86 -6.10 1.52
CA ASN A 75 -2.61 -5.49 1.06
C ASN A 75 -2.61 -3.98 1.27
N LEU A 76 -3.74 -3.30 1.00
CA LEU A 76 -3.90 -1.88 1.28
C LEU A 76 -3.73 -1.56 2.77
N THR A 77 -4.31 -2.38 3.65
CA THR A 77 -4.21 -2.21 5.10
C THR A 77 -2.77 -2.35 5.58
N ILE A 78 -2.03 -3.35 5.08
CA ILE A 78 -0.62 -3.54 5.41
C ILE A 78 0.21 -2.36 4.90
N ALA A 79 0.00 -1.93 3.66
CA ALA A 79 0.72 -0.80 3.07
C ALA A 79 0.48 0.51 3.84
N ALA A 80 -0.77 0.77 4.26
CA ALA A 80 -1.11 1.92 5.10
C ALA A 80 -0.42 1.86 6.47
N GLY A 81 -0.41 0.68 7.12
CA GLY A 81 0.32 0.47 8.37
C GLY A 81 1.83 0.70 8.21
N ASN A 82 2.43 0.21 7.13
CA ASN A 82 3.83 0.44 6.82
C ASN A 82 4.13 1.93 6.61
N ALA A 83 3.27 2.66 5.90
CA ALA A 83 3.42 4.10 5.70
C ALA A 83 3.33 4.87 7.02
N GLN A 84 2.34 4.56 7.85
CA GLN A 84 2.17 5.17 9.17
C GLN A 84 3.40 4.93 10.06
N PHE A 85 3.93 3.70 10.09
CA PHE A 85 5.13 3.38 10.85
C PHE A 85 6.35 4.20 10.41
N ILE A 86 6.50 4.40 9.10
CA ILE A 86 7.55 5.27 8.55
C ILE A 86 7.35 6.72 9.01
N GLU A 87 6.13 7.25 8.94
CA GLU A 87 5.82 8.60 9.43
C GLU A 87 6.11 8.79 10.92
N GLU A 88 5.82 7.78 11.75
CA GLU A 88 6.14 7.77 13.18
C GLU A 88 7.67 7.80 13.43
N ILE A 89 8.44 7.04 12.65
CA ILE A 89 9.92 7.09 12.71
C ILE A 89 10.43 8.49 12.35
N PHE A 90 9.93 9.07 11.25
CA PHE A 90 10.33 10.41 10.84
C PHE A 90 9.97 11.45 11.90
N SER A 91 8.76 11.38 12.46
CA SER A 91 8.33 12.28 13.54
C SER A 91 9.25 12.15 14.76
N ALA A 92 9.61 10.93 15.18
CA ALA A 92 10.50 10.71 16.32
C ALA A 92 11.95 11.21 16.11
N ILE A 93 12.45 11.20 14.87
CA ILE A 93 13.83 11.64 14.54
C ILE A 93 13.89 13.15 14.32
N PHE A 94 12.87 13.74 13.67
CA PHE A 94 12.91 15.11 13.17
C PHE A 94 12.05 16.11 13.94
N ASP A 95 11.08 15.67 14.75
CA ASP A 95 10.42 16.58 15.68
C ASP A 95 11.31 16.78 16.92
N GLU A 96 11.63 18.04 17.24
CA GLU A 96 12.44 18.35 18.42
C GLU A 96 11.78 17.76 19.68
N PRO A 97 12.54 17.09 20.57
CA PRO A 97 12.00 16.73 21.87
C PRO A 97 11.52 18.00 22.54
N GLN A 98 10.26 18.01 23.02
CA GLN A 98 9.72 19.15 23.76
C GLN A 98 10.69 19.47 24.91
N LYS A 99 11.43 20.57 24.76
CA LYS A 99 12.34 21.05 25.80
C LYS A 99 11.46 21.58 26.92
N TYR A 100 11.34 20.80 27.98
CA TYR A 100 10.81 21.29 29.25
C TYR A 100 11.71 22.42 29.74
N ASP A 101 11.11 23.56 30.10
CA ASP A 101 11.83 24.55 30.87
C ASP A 101 12.07 24.05 32.31
N GLN A 102 12.90 24.76 33.08
CA GLN A 102 13.23 24.39 34.47
C GLN A 102 12.01 24.38 35.41
N SER A 103 10.85 24.85 34.95
CA SER A 103 9.56 24.80 35.65
C SER A 103 8.67 23.62 35.24
N GLY A 104 9.13 22.74 34.33
CA GLY A 104 8.36 21.59 33.87
C GLY A 104 7.25 21.93 32.86
N THR A 105 7.28 23.13 32.28
CA THR A 105 6.30 23.56 31.29
C THR A 105 6.79 23.22 29.89
N VAL A 106 5.92 22.58 29.09
CA VAL A 106 6.16 22.36 27.67
C VAL A 106 6.07 23.69 26.94
N LYS A 107 7.17 24.16 26.35
CA LYS A 107 7.09 25.24 25.35
C LYS A 107 6.50 24.65 24.07
N GLN A 108 5.18 24.79 23.89
CA GLN A 108 4.57 24.66 22.57
C GLN A 108 5.17 25.76 21.69
N SER A 109 6.10 25.41 20.81
CA SER A 109 6.48 26.27 19.71
C SER A 109 5.24 26.45 18.83
N GLN A 110 4.55 27.57 19.02
CA GLN A 110 3.55 28.04 18.06
C GLN A 110 4.25 28.10 16.70
N LYS A 111 3.89 27.18 15.80
CA LYS A 111 4.16 27.32 14.37
C LYS A 111 3.52 28.64 13.95
N GLY A 112 4.34 29.69 13.86
CA GLY A 112 3.95 30.98 13.31
C GLY A 112 3.57 30.80 11.86
N PHE A 113 2.28 30.61 11.61
CA PHE A 113 1.70 30.85 10.30
C PHE A 113 1.79 32.35 9.99
N PHE A 114 2.03 32.68 8.72
CA PHE A 114 1.99 34.02 8.10
C PHE A 114 3.29 34.83 8.10
N ASN A 115 4.10 34.63 7.06
CA ASN A 115 4.63 35.75 6.29
C ASN A 115 4.14 35.63 4.83
N LYS A 116 2.95 36.18 4.56
CA LYS A 116 2.52 36.62 3.23
C LYS A 116 2.20 38.11 3.36
N LYS A 117 2.71 38.90 2.40
CA LYS A 117 2.73 40.38 2.28
C LYS A 117 3.94 40.99 2.99
N ILE A 118 4.85 41.74 2.34
CA ILE A 118 4.73 42.65 1.19
C ILE A 118 5.89 42.38 0.21
#